data_AF-A0A7M3YLG8-F1
#
_entry.id   AF-A0A7M3YLG8-F1
#
_cell.length_a   1.000
_cell.length_b   1.000
_cell.length_c   1.000
_cell.angle_alpha   90.00
_cell.angle_beta   90.00
_cell.angle_gamma   90.00
#
_symmetry.space_group_name_H-M   'P 1'
#
loop_
_entity.id
_entity.type
_entity.pdbx_description
1 polymer ?
#
loop_
_entity_poly.entity_id
_entity_poly.type
_entity_poly.pdbx_seq_one_letter_code
_entity_poly.pdbx_strand_id
1 'polypeptide(L)' 'MTSQYERELRHVLAGIPTGVEAVIKSCSVEQKERMRLVLQRPFLVVRAAGSGIEGSGDLLAL' A
#
# COMPACT_ATOMS: atom_id res chain seq x y z
N MET A 1 -0.58 2.01 19.79
CA MET A 1 0.61 1.89 18.93
C MET A 1 0.15 1.38 17.57
N THR A 2 0.21 2.18 16.51
CA THR A 2 -0.02 1.69 15.13
C THR A 2 1.01 0.62 14.82
N SER A 3 0.61 -0.46 14.16
CA SER A 3 1.56 -1.53 13.80
C SER A 3 2.56 -1.03 12.74
N GLN A 4 3.71 -1.68 12.61
CA GLN A 4 4.63 -1.40 11.51
C GLN A 4 3.96 -1.62 10.15
N TYR A 5 3.17 -2.69 10.03
CA TYR A 5 2.40 -3.01 8.84
C TYR A 5 1.46 -1.88 8.42
N GLU A 6 0.69 -1.32 9.36
CA GLU A 6 -0.23 -0.22 9.06
C GLU A 6 0.48 1.05 8.60
N ARG A 7 1.68 1.34 9.14
CA ARG A 7 2.50 2.47 8.68
C ARG A 7 2.97 2.27 7.25
N GLU A 8 3.51 1.09 6.94
CA GLU A 8 3.98 0.74 5.60
C GLU A 8 2.83 0.76 4.58
N LEU A 9 1.68 0.17 4.93
CA LEU A 9 0.49 0.19 4.09
C LEU A 9 0.01 1.62 3.81
N ARG A 10 -0.05 2.49 4.83
CA ARG A 10 -0.43 3.91 4.63
C ARG A 10 0.51 4.64 3.68
N HIS A 11 1.81 4.40 3.75
CA HIS A 11 2.75 5.04 2.84
C HIS A 11 2.53 4.60 1.39
N VAL A 12 2.21 3.32 1.16
CA VAL A 12 1.87 2.82 -0.17
C VAL A 12 0.57 3.45 -0.67
N LEU A 13 -0.47 3.47 0.16
CA LEU A 13 -1.78 4.04 -0.21
C LEU A 13 -1.72 5.55 -0.47
N ALA A 14 -0.82 6.27 0.21
CA ALA A 14 -0.57 7.69 -0.02
C ALA A 14 0.38 7.98 -1.20
N GLY A 15 0.84 6.95 -1.93
CA GLY A 15 1.74 7.12 -3.07
C GLY A 15 3.12 7.65 -2.70
N ILE A 16 3.61 7.42 -1.47
CA ILE A 16 4.93 7.90 -1.03
C ILE A 16 6.03 7.02 -1.64
N PRO A 17 6.96 7.57 -2.46
CA PRO A 17 7.97 6.77 -3.16
C PRO A 17 8.82 5.88 -2.24
N THR A 18 9.25 6.42 -1.10
CA THR A 18 10.07 5.67 -0.13
C THR A 18 9.31 4.52 0.53
N GLY A 19 7.99 4.67 0.73
CA GLY A 19 7.14 3.60 1.25
C GLY A 19 6.96 2.48 0.24
N VAL A 20 6.70 2.84 -1.02
CA VAL A 20 6.57 1.85 -2.11
C VAL A 20 7.88 1.08 -2.29
N GLU A 21 9.02 1.75 -2.38
CA GLU A 21 10.34 1.10 -2.52
C GLU A 21 10.68 0.19 -1.32
N ALA A 22 10.30 0.58 -0.10
CA ALA A 22 10.53 -0.24 1.08
C ALA A 22 9.78 -1.59 1.03
N VAL A 23 8.55 -1.59 0.50
CA VAL A 23 7.69 -2.77 0.41
C VAL A 23 8.10 -3.69 -0.75
N ILE A 24 8.55 -3.13 -1.88
CA ILE A 24 8.92 -3.92 -3.06
C ILE A 24 10.40 -4.33 -3.10
N LYS A 25 11.19 -4.02 -2.07
CA LYS A 25 12.65 -4.20 -2.05
C LYS A 25 13.11 -5.62 -2.41
N SER A 26 12.35 -6.63 -1.99
CA SER A 26 12.63 -8.06 -2.21
C SER A 26 12.07 -8.62 -3.51
N CYS A 27 11.30 -7.84 -4.27
CA CYS A 27 10.73 -8.25 -5.54
C CYS A 27 11.78 -8.29 -6.65
N SER A 28 11.51 -9.09 -7.69
CA SER A 28 12.28 -9.08 -8.94
C SER A 28 12.18 -7.72 -9.65
N VAL A 29 13.10 -7.45 -10.59
CA VAL A 29 13.13 -6.20 -11.36
C VAL A 29 11.80 -5.97 -12.09
N GLU A 30 11.26 -7.01 -12.74
CA GLU A 30 9.99 -6.92 -13.47
C GLU A 30 8.80 -6.64 -12.54
N GLN A 31 8.78 -7.25 -11.35
CA GLN A 31 7.76 -6.96 -10.34
C GLN A 31 7.85 -5.53 -9.82
N LYS A 32 9.06 -5.03 -9.54
CA LYS A 32 9.26 -3.66 -9.07
C LYS A 32 8.70 -2.65 -10.07
N GLU A 33 8.98 -2.86 -11.35
CA GLU A 33 8.52 -1.96 -12.40
C GLU A 33 7.00 -1.90 -12.50
N ARG A 34 6.32 -3.06 -12.42
CA ARG A 34 4.86 -3.10 -12.36
C ARG A 34 4.29 -2.43 -11.12
N MET A 35 4.92 -2.61 -9.95
CA MET A 35 4.42 -2.07 -8.69
C MET A 35 4.60 -0.56 -8.58
N ARG A 36 5.65 0.02 -9.19
CA ARG A 36 5.85 1.48 -9.25
C ARG A 36 4.73 2.25 -9.93
N LEU A 37 3.92 1.58 -10.75
CA LEU A 37 2.75 2.20 -11.39
C LEU A 37 1.78 2.81 -10.37
N VAL A 38 1.76 2.32 -9.12
CA VAL A 38 0.96 2.88 -8.02
C VAL A 38 1.28 4.35 -7.72
N LEU A 39 2.49 4.81 -8.06
CA LEU A 39 2.93 6.20 -7.86
C LEU A 39 2.34 7.17 -8.89
N GLN A 40 1.89 6.66 -10.05
CA GLN A 40 1.51 7.49 -11.20
C GLN A 40 0.09 7.21 -11.71
N ARG A 41 -0.49 6.08 -11.33
CA ARG A 41 -1.80 5.64 -11.82
C ARG A 41 -2.77 5.51 -10.65
N PRO A 42 -4.00 6.04 -10.79
CA PRO A 42 -5.04 5.80 -9.80
C PRO A 42 -5.31 4.29 -9.70
N PHE A 43 -5.59 3.83 -8.48
CA PHE A 43 -5.84 2.41 -8.19
C PHE A 43 -7.01 2.26 -7.23
N LEU A 44 -7.70 1.13 -7.32
CA LEU A 44 -8.77 0.77 -6.42
C LEU A 44 -8.22 -0.15 -5.32
N VAL A 45 -8.47 0.21 -4.07
CA VAL A 45 -8.19 -0.67 -2.92
C VAL A 45 -9.42 -1.54 -2.67
N VAL A 46 -9.25 -2.86 -2.84
CA VAL A 46 -10.30 -3.83 -2.53
C VAL A 46 -9.92 -4.54 -1.23
N ARG A 47 -10.85 -4.53 -0.27
CA ARG A 47 -10.74 -5.31 0.97
C ARG A 47 -11.78 -6.43 0.98
N ALA A 48 -11.43 -7.58 1.53
CA ALA A 48 -12.40 -8.63 1.77
C ALA A 48 -13.27 -8.28 2.99
N ALA A 49 -14.51 -8.76 2.99
CA ALA A 49 -15.38 -8.63 4.16
C ALA A 49 -14.72 -9.33 5.37
N GLY A 50 -14.69 -8.66 6.52
CA GLY A 50 -14.06 -9.19 7.75
C GLY A 50 -12.52 -9.19 7.77
N SER A 51 -11.82 -8.73 6.73
CA SER A 51 -10.35 -8.72 6.69
C SER A 51 -9.67 -7.53 7.38
N GLY A 52 -10.43 -6.74 8.14
CA GLY A 52 -9.93 -5.55 8.82
C GLY A 52 -10.01 -5.71 10.33
N ILE A 53 -9.16 -4.97 11.02
CA ILE A 53 -9.22 -4.78 12.47
C ILE A 53 -10.40 -3.83 12.74
N GLU A 54 -11.19 -4.05 13.79
CA GLU A 54 -12.27 -3.16 14.20
C GLU A 54 -11.78 -1.69 14.20
N GLY A 55 -12.47 -0.79 13.47
CA GLY A 55 -12.10 0.63 13.38
C GLY A 55 -11.08 1.02 12.29
N SER A 56 -10.67 0.10 11.42
CA SER A 56 -9.75 0.36 10.27
C SER A 56 -10.45 0.52 8.90
N GLY A 57 -11.78 0.55 8.89
CA GLY A 57 -12.56 0.83 7.69
C GLY A 57 -12.24 2.24 7.19
N ASP A 58 -12.06 2.39 5.88
CA ASP A 58 -12.01 3.68 5.20
C ASP A 58 -10.68 4.44 5.21
N LEU A 59 -9.55 3.76 5.05
CA LEU A 59 -8.40 4.40 4.40
C LEU A 59 -8.76 4.63 2.91
N LEU A 60 -9.55 5.67 2.68
CA LEU A 60 -9.81 6.30 1.39
C LEU A 60 -8.45 6.71 0.80
N ALA A 61 -7.99 5.98 -0.21
CA ALA A 61 -6.99 6.52 -1.13
C ALA A 61 -7.74 7.53 -2.01
N LEU A 62 -7.54 8.83 -1.73
CA LEU A 62 -7.98 9.95 -2.57
C LEU A 62 -7.01 10.12 -3.74
#